data_AF-A0AB37WF72-F1
#
_entry.id   AF-A0AB37WF72-F1
#
_cell.length_a   1.000
_cell.length_b   1.000
_cell.length_c   1.000
_cell.angle_alpha   90.00
_cell.angle_beta   90.00
_cell.angle_gamma   90.00
#
_symmetry.space_group_name_H-M   'P 1'
#
loop_
_entity.id
_entity.type
_entity.pdbx_description
1 polymer ?
#
loop_
_entity_poly.entity_id
_entity_poly.type
_entity_poly.pdbx_seq_one_letter_code
_entity_poly.pdbx_strand_id
1 'polypeptide(L)'
;MASQNTDAPVYTLAEGRPVQDPTAQTVLRGSPLKGGGLALLSDTQLIETLAHFPRERIPERVVHAKAAGAWGEFEVTHDISHITSANFLNKIGKKIKVLARISTVAGSKGSSDTVRDIRGWALKFFTDEGNWDMVGDDLPVFFIRDPVKFPFLNRSHQAHPQTHVPDSTMFWDFHNNNQEGMHALMQLFGNRGVPESLRNITGYGVHTFKFGKPEDRSFKYVKIHFKPDAGNVTMKSADAARLAGEEPDYHVKDMFNAIENGDFPTGP
;
A
#
# COMPACT_ATOMS: atom_id res chain seq x y z
N MET A 1 21.21 -24.97 -4.62
CA MET A 1 21.28 -24.64 -6.06
C MET A 1 20.18 -25.42 -6.76
N ALA A 2 19.06 -24.77 -7.07
CA ALA A 2 18.03 -25.40 -7.90
C ALA A 2 18.54 -25.40 -9.36
N SER A 3 18.50 -26.54 -10.03
CA SER A 3 18.78 -26.62 -11.47
C SER A 3 17.80 -25.68 -12.18
N GLN A 4 18.29 -24.56 -12.72
CA GLN A 4 17.45 -23.70 -13.55
C GLN A 4 17.13 -24.48 -14.82
N ASN A 5 15.87 -24.93 -14.92
CA ASN A 5 15.37 -25.50 -16.15
C ASN A 5 15.36 -24.38 -17.20
N THR A 6 16.21 -24.52 -18.22
CA THR A 6 16.45 -23.48 -19.24
C THR A 6 15.42 -23.49 -20.36
N ASP A 7 14.48 -24.44 -20.35
CA ASP A 7 13.44 -24.53 -21.35
C ASP A 7 12.39 -23.44 -21.14
N ALA A 8 12.01 -22.76 -22.24
CA ALA A 8 10.93 -21.78 -22.20
C ALA A 8 9.62 -22.49 -21.76
N PRO A 9 8.84 -21.88 -20.83
CA PRO A 9 7.59 -22.47 -20.40
C PRO A 9 6.63 -22.58 -21.60
N VAL A 10 5.92 -23.71 -21.67
CA VAL A 10 4.89 -23.94 -22.70
C VAL A 10 3.66 -23.10 -22.38
N TYR A 11 3.16 -22.32 -23.34
CA TYR A 11 1.91 -21.57 -23.17
C TYR A 11 0.72 -22.54 -23.14
N THR A 12 -0.15 -22.39 -22.15
CA THR A 12 -1.32 -23.27 -21.95
C THR A 12 -2.59 -22.48 -21.69
N LEU A 13 -3.73 -23.16 -21.88
CA LEU A 13 -5.02 -22.76 -21.28
C LEU A 13 -5.01 -22.96 -19.76
N ALA A 14 -6.03 -22.46 -19.06
CA ALA A 14 -6.17 -22.57 -17.60
C ALA A 14 -6.20 -24.02 -17.10
N GLU A 15 -6.71 -24.96 -17.90
CA GLU A 15 -6.68 -26.40 -17.59
C GLU A 15 -5.34 -27.09 -17.92
N GLY A 16 -4.33 -26.34 -18.37
CA GLY A 16 -2.99 -26.87 -18.67
C GLY A 16 -2.81 -27.45 -20.08
N ARG A 17 -3.79 -27.28 -20.98
CA ARG A 17 -3.69 -27.73 -22.37
C ARG A 17 -2.72 -26.84 -23.16
N PRO A 18 -1.68 -27.39 -23.82
CA PRO A 18 -0.78 -26.61 -24.67
C PRO A 18 -1.51 -25.94 -25.84
N VAL A 19 -1.14 -24.70 -26.12
CA VAL A 19 -1.60 -23.93 -27.28
C VAL A 19 -0.42 -23.70 -28.21
N GLN A 20 -0.60 -23.95 -29.51
CA GLN A 20 0.47 -23.78 -30.50
C GLN A 20 0.73 -22.31 -30.84
N ASP A 21 -0.32 -21.50 -30.98
CA ASP A 21 -0.22 -20.08 -31.31
C ASP A 21 -1.09 -19.24 -30.36
N PRO A 22 -0.49 -18.51 -29.40
CA PRO A 22 -1.24 -17.69 -28.44
C PRO A 22 -1.91 -16.47 -29.08
N THR A 23 -1.59 -16.15 -30.33
CA THR A 23 -2.12 -14.99 -31.06
C THR A 23 -3.24 -15.33 -32.05
N ALA A 24 -3.49 -16.63 -32.26
CA ALA A 24 -4.51 -17.11 -33.17
C ALA A 24 -5.88 -17.23 -32.50
N GLN A 25 -6.93 -17.07 -33.31
CA GLN A 25 -8.30 -17.46 -32.97
C GLN A 25 -8.88 -18.32 -34.10
N THR A 26 -9.79 -19.20 -33.75
CA THR A 26 -10.52 -20.06 -34.67
C THR A 26 -11.70 -19.30 -35.26
N VAL A 27 -11.69 -19.14 -36.59
CA VAL A 27 -12.75 -18.48 -37.33
C VAL A 27 -13.27 -19.36 -38.46
N LEU A 28 -14.59 -19.41 -38.63
CA LEU A 28 -15.21 -20.00 -39.81
C LEU A 28 -15.11 -19.01 -40.97
N ARG A 29 -14.47 -19.43 -42.06
CA ARG A 29 -14.34 -18.68 -43.32
C ARG A 29 -14.89 -19.52 -44.47
N GLY A 30 -15.44 -18.88 -45.50
CA GLY A 30 -15.95 -19.55 -46.71
C GLY A 30 -17.39 -19.16 -47.06
N SER A 31 -17.85 -19.57 -48.25
CA SER A 31 -19.19 -19.24 -48.77
C SER A 31 -20.30 -19.73 -47.83
N PRO A 32 -21.32 -18.89 -47.49
CA PRO A 32 -21.68 -17.62 -48.12
C PRO A 32 -20.97 -16.37 -47.56
N LEU A 33 -20.03 -16.51 -46.61
CA LEU A 33 -19.33 -15.39 -45.98
C LEU A 33 -18.33 -14.76 -46.98
N LYS A 34 -18.59 -13.52 -47.41
CA LYS A 34 -17.68 -12.72 -48.23
C LYS A 34 -17.03 -11.62 -47.36
N GLY A 35 -15.69 -11.57 -47.33
CA GLY A 35 -14.93 -10.46 -46.73
C GLY A 35 -14.63 -10.54 -45.22
N GLY A 36 -14.93 -11.66 -44.54
CA GLY A 36 -14.69 -11.83 -43.10
C GLY A 36 -14.77 -13.29 -42.63
N GLY A 37 -14.70 -13.50 -41.32
CA GLY A 37 -14.88 -14.81 -40.68
C GLY A 37 -15.73 -14.70 -39.41
N LEU A 38 -16.42 -15.77 -39.05
CA LEU A 38 -17.21 -15.85 -37.81
C LEU A 38 -16.38 -16.48 -36.70
N ALA A 39 -16.25 -15.80 -35.56
CA ALA A 39 -15.67 -16.41 -34.36
C ALA A 39 -16.55 -17.57 -33.89
N LEU A 40 -15.92 -18.65 -33.43
CA LEU A 40 -16.63 -19.85 -33.00
C LEU A 40 -16.75 -19.90 -31.48
N LEU A 41 -17.94 -20.28 -30.98
CA LEU A 41 -18.13 -20.54 -29.54
C LEU A 41 -17.32 -21.76 -29.04
N SER A 42 -16.81 -22.59 -29.96
CA SER A 42 -15.90 -23.69 -29.64
C SER A 42 -14.44 -23.23 -29.45
N ASP A 43 -14.13 -21.95 -29.67
CA ASP A 43 -12.80 -21.41 -29.44
C ASP A 43 -12.57 -21.12 -27.95
N THR A 44 -12.14 -22.15 -27.22
CA THR A 44 -11.85 -22.05 -25.79
C THR A 44 -10.78 -21.01 -25.48
N GLN A 45 -9.72 -20.91 -26.29
CA GLN A 45 -8.62 -19.97 -26.08
C GLN A 45 -9.11 -18.52 -26.11
N LEU A 46 -9.91 -18.18 -27.14
CA LEU A 46 -10.49 -16.85 -27.28
C LEU A 46 -11.41 -16.53 -26.10
N ILE A 47 -12.32 -17.45 -25.76
CA ILE A 47 -13.31 -17.24 -24.70
C ILE A 47 -12.63 -17.08 -23.35
N GLU A 48 -11.68 -17.94 -23.01
CA GLU A 48 -10.98 -17.90 -21.72
C GLU A 48 -10.19 -16.61 -21.55
N THR A 49 -9.38 -16.25 -22.55
CA THR A 49 -8.56 -15.04 -22.53
C THR A 49 -9.44 -13.79 -22.34
N LEU A 50 -10.52 -13.68 -23.12
CA LEU A 50 -11.45 -12.56 -23.05
C LEU A 50 -12.39 -12.60 -21.84
N ALA A 51 -12.61 -13.77 -21.22
CA ALA A 51 -13.37 -13.87 -19.98
C ALA A 51 -12.53 -13.46 -18.76
N HIS A 52 -11.24 -13.77 -18.76
CA HIS A 52 -10.34 -13.42 -17.66
C HIS A 52 -10.06 -11.91 -17.61
N PHE A 53 -9.73 -11.28 -18.75
CA PHE A 53 -9.37 -9.87 -18.82
C PHE A 53 -10.34 -8.89 -18.11
N PRO A 54 -11.67 -8.90 -18.38
CA PRO A 54 -12.61 -8.00 -17.70
C PRO A 54 -12.79 -8.32 -16.21
N ARG A 55 -12.21 -9.42 -15.70
CA ARG A 55 -12.25 -9.86 -14.30
C ARG A 55 -10.94 -9.62 -13.54
N GLU A 56 -9.91 -9.08 -14.19
CA GLU A 56 -8.63 -8.77 -13.53
C GLU A 56 -8.73 -7.68 -12.45
N ARG A 57 -9.75 -6.82 -12.53
CA ARG A 57 -9.92 -5.70 -11.60
C ARG A 57 -10.80 -6.12 -10.43
N ILE A 58 -10.24 -6.04 -9.23
CA ILE A 58 -10.98 -6.04 -7.97
C ILE A 58 -11.16 -4.61 -7.48
N PRO A 59 -12.13 -4.32 -6.59
CA PRO A 59 -12.25 -3.01 -5.96
C PRO A 59 -10.93 -2.60 -5.30
N GLU A 60 -10.52 -1.35 -5.52
CA GLU A 60 -9.41 -0.77 -4.77
C GLU A 60 -9.78 -0.59 -3.29
N ARG A 61 -8.79 -0.31 -2.46
CA ARG A 61 -9.06 0.05 -1.06
C ARG A 61 -9.79 1.40 -1.04
N VAL A 62 -10.84 1.52 -0.22
CA VAL A 62 -11.67 2.74 -0.10
C VAL A 62 -10.86 3.99 0.29
N VAL A 63 -9.75 3.77 0.99
CA VAL A 63 -8.69 4.71 1.35
C VAL A 63 -7.37 4.00 1.16
N HIS A 64 -6.27 4.74 1.00
CA HIS A 64 -4.94 4.17 0.81
C HIS A 64 -4.83 3.26 -0.42
N ALA A 65 -5.44 3.64 -1.55
CA ALA A 65 -5.45 2.85 -2.77
C ALA A 65 -4.06 2.78 -3.44
N LYS A 66 -3.41 3.94 -3.64
CA LYS A 66 -2.06 4.07 -4.19
C LYS A 66 -1.00 3.76 -3.14
N ALA A 67 -0.09 2.83 -3.44
CA ALA A 67 0.88 2.34 -2.49
C ALA A 67 2.09 1.69 -3.15
N ALA A 68 3.20 1.68 -2.42
CA ALA A 68 4.36 0.84 -2.68
C ALA A 68 4.44 -0.25 -1.59
N GLY A 69 5.00 -1.41 -1.92
CA GLY A 69 5.15 -2.51 -0.97
C GLY A 69 6.48 -3.23 -1.12
N ALA A 70 7.01 -3.73 -0.01
CA ALA A 70 8.30 -4.41 0.02
C ALA A 70 8.31 -5.49 1.12
N TRP A 71 9.01 -6.60 0.86
CA TRP A 71 9.35 -7.57 1.89
C TRP A 71 10.61 -7.12 2.63
N GLY A 72 10.71 -7.48 3.90
CA GLY A 72 11.88 -7.20 4.71
C GLY A 72 11.97 -8.12 5.93
N GLU A 73 12.80 -7.72 6.87
CA GLU A 73 13.03 -8.42 8.13
C GLU A 73 12.96 -7.43 9.30
N PHE A 74 12.32 -7.84 10.38
CA PHE A 74 12.36 -7.17 11.67
C PHE A 74 13.28 -7.96 12.60
N GLU A 75 14.18 -7.28 13.29
CA GLU A 75 15.10 -7.89 14.25
C GLU A 75 14.95 -7.24 15.63
N VAL A 76 14.78 -8.07 16.66
CA VAL A 76 14.75 -7.59 18.05
C VAL A 76 16.16 -7.21 18.47
N THR A 77 16.40 -5.93 18.73
CA THR A 77 17.73 -5.43 19.16
C THR A 77 17.83 -5.20 20.66
N HIS A 78 16.70 -5.08 21.36
CA HIS A 78 16.64 -4.78 22.79
C HIS A 78 15.63 -5.69 23.50
N ASP A 79 15.95 -6.11 24.73
CA ASP A 79 15.05 -6.91 25.54
C ASP A 79 13.93 -6.03 26.14
N ILE A 80 12.70 -6.33 25.73
CA ILE A 80 11.47 -5.69 26.23
C ILE A 80 10.51 -6.69 26.88
N SER A 81 11.00 -7.86 27.30
CA SER A 81 10.21 -8.90 28.00
C SER A 81 9.57 -8.42 29.30
N HIS A 82 10.10 -7.36 29.89
CA HIS A 82 9.54 -6.70 31.07
C HIS A 82 8.23 -5.93 30.79
N ILE A 83 7.89 -5.65 29.53
CA ILE A 83 6.62 -4.98 29.15
C ILE A 83 5.65 -5.85 28.35
N THR A 84 6.10 -6.94 27.73
CA THR A 84 5.26 -7.81 26.89
C THR A 84 5.70 -9.27 26.94
N SER A 85 4.75 -10.18 26.74
CA SER A 85 4.99 -11.63 26.58
C SER A 85 5.02 -12.06 25.10
N ALA A 86 4.78 -11.14 24.15
CA ALA A 86 4.67 -11.45 22.73
C ALA A 86 5.93 -12.14 22.18
N ASN A 87 5.74 -13.29 21.54
CA ASN A 87 6.85 -14.17 21.18
C ASN A 87 7.81 -13.57 20.15
N PHE A 88 7.33 -12.68 19.28
CA PHE A 88 8.16 -12.03 18.27
C PHE A 88 9.05 -10.91 18.84
N LEU A 89 8.88 -10.55 20.12
CA LEU A 89 9.62 -9.47 20.81
C LEU A 89 10.50 -9.97 21.96
N ASN A 90 10.49 -11.28 22.26
CA ASN A 90 11.00 -11.80 23.54
C ASN A 90 12.49 -12.19 23.55
N LYS A 91 13.20 -12.10 22.41
CA LYS A 91 14.59 -12.55 22.30
C LYS A 91 15.38 -11.66 21.36
N ILE A 92 16.45 -11.05 21.88
CA ILE A 92 17.41 -10.29 21.07
C ILE A 92 17.99 -11.17 19.96
N GLY A 93 18.10 -10.61 18.75
CA GLY A 93 18.54 -11.29 17.53
C GLY A 93 17.46 -12.15 16.87
N LYS A 94 16.25 -12.22 17.43
CA LYS A 94 15.13 -12.88 16.76
C LYS A 94 14.73 -12.07 15.53
N LYS A 95 14.74 -12.74 14.38
CA LYS A 95 14.36 -12.19 13.07
C LYS A 95 12.98 -12.67 12.67
N ILE A 96 12.15 -11.76 12.20
CA ILE A 96 10.78 -12.02 11.72
C ILE A 96 10.64 -11.45 10.32
N LYS A 97 10.13 -12.26 9.39
CA LYS A 97 9.78 -11.79 8.05
C LYS A 97 8.66 -10.75 8.18
N VAL A 98 8.78 -9.64 7.44
CA VAL A 98 7.74 -8.60 7.38
C VAL A 98 7.36 -8.26 5.95
N LEU A 99 6.11 -7.84 5.76
CA LEU A 99 5.64 -7.20 4.53
C LEU A 99 5.21 -5.77 4.86
N ALA A 100 5.86 -4.81 4.23
CA ALA A 100 5.51 -3.40 4.30
C ALA A 100 4.56 -3.02 3.17
N ARG A 101 3.61 -2.13 3.48
CA ARG A 101 2.81 -1.42 2.49
C ARG A 101 2.65 0.03 2.93
N ILE A 102 3.21 0.93 2.12
CA ILE A 102 3.27 2.36 2.40
C ILE A 102 2.48 3.08 1.31
N SER A 103 1.63 4.04 1.68
CA SER A 103 0.56 4.53 0.79
C SER A 103 0.24 5.99 0.99
N THR A 104 -0.31 6.67 0.00
CA THR A 104 -1.12 7.89 0.23
C THR A 104 -2.48 7.50 0.83
N VAL A 105 -3.42 8.43 1.04
CA VAL A 105 -4.73 8.14 1.67
C VAL A 105 -5.90 8.43 0.73
N ALA A 106 -6.04 9.68 0.26
CA ALA A 106 -7.25 10.16 -0.39
C ALA A 106 -7.34 9.77 -1.86
N GLY A 107 -6.19 9.67 -2.53
CA GLY A 107 -6.09 9.35 -3.96
C GLY A 107 -6.54 7.93 -4.30
N SER A 108 -7.15 7.78 -5.47
CA SER A 108 -7.45 6.47 -6.09
C SER A 108 -6.17 5.78 -6.57
N LYS A 109 -6.26 4.52 -7.02
CA LYS A 109 -5.09 3.74 -7.47
C LYS A 109 -4.24 4.43 -8.54
N GLY A 110 -4.86 5.28 -9.37
CA GLY A 110 -4.19 6.02 -10.45
C GLY A 110 -3.66 7.41 -10.05
N SER A 111 -3.73 7.80 -8.78
CA SER A 111 -3.24 9.11 -8.34
C SER A 111 -1.71 9.18 -8.34
N SER A 112 -1.19 10.40 -8.18
CA SER A 112 0.25 10.64 -7.98
C SER A 112 0.71 10.33 -6.55
N ASP A 113 1.95 9.88 -6.42
CA ASP A 113 2.68 9.66 -5.15
C ASP A 113 3.07 10.97 -4.43
N THR A 114 3.45 12.01 -5.18
CA THR A 114 4.04 13.26 -4.64
C THR A 114 2.99 14.32 -4.32
N VAL A 115 1.86 13.89 -3.76
CA VAL A 115 0.76 14.77 -3.32
C VAL A 115 0.85 15.08 -1.83
N ARG A 116 0.28 16.22 -1.41
CA ARG A 116 0.13 16.51 0.02
C ARG A 116 -0.91 15.59 0.62
N ASP A 117 -0.48 14.68 1.48
CA ASP A 117 -1.33 13.69 2.11
C ASP A 117 -0.62 13.11 3.35
N ILE A 118 -1.34 12.38 4.19
CA ILE A 118 -0.72 11.46 5.15
C ILE A 118 -0.14 10.29 4.37
N ARG A 119 0.90 9.64 4.89
CA ARG A 119 1.32 8.33 4.40
C ARG A 119 0.90 7.23 5.36
N GLY A 120 0.09 6.28 4.87
CA GLY A 120 -0.16 5.04 5.58
C GLY A 120 1.13 4.24 5.72
N TRP A 121 1.41 3.75 6.92
CA TRP A 121 2.61 2.99 7.28
C TRP A 121 2.20 1.66 7.92
N ALA A 122 2.04 0.63 7.08
CA ALA A 122 1.57 -0.68 7.52
C ALA A 122 2.66 -1.75 7.40
N LEU A 123 2.86 -2.51 8.47
CA LEU A 123 3.75 -3.67 8.54
C LEU A 123 2.97 -4.90 8.99
N LYS A 124 3.07 -5.98 8.22
CA LYS A 124 2.60 -7.30 8.60
C LYS A 124 3.78 -8.14 9.07
N PHE A 125 3.73 -8.60 10.31
CA PHE A 125 4.71 -9.48 10.93
C PHE A 125 4.22 -10.92 10.88
N PHE A 126 5.02 -11.81 10.30
CA PHE A 126 4.71 -13.24 10.19
C PHE A 126 5.32 -13.97 11.39
N THR A 127 4.61 -13.96 12.53
CA THR A 127 5.11 -14.50 13.80
C THR A 127 4.72 -15.96 14.00
N ASP A 128 5.37 -16.63 14.94
CA ASP A 128 5.05 -18.01 15.34
C ASP A 128 3.66 -18.13 16.01
N GLU A 129 3.09 -17.01 16.47
CA GLU A 129 1.78 -16.93 17.14
C GLU A 129 0.68 -16.40 16.20
N GLY A 130 0.97 -16.34 14.89
CA GLY A 130 0.09 -15.78 13.87
C GLY A 130 0.56 -14.42 13.36
N ASN A 131 -0.20 -13.85 12.43
CA ASN A 131 0.16 -12.55 11.88
C ASN A 131 -0.17 -11.44 12.86
N TRP A 132 0.81 -10.57 13.12
CA TRP A 132 0.57 -9.32 13.82
C TRP A 132 0.67 -8.16 12.84
N ASP A 133 -0.38 -7.36 12.75
CA ASP A 133 -0.46 -6.23 11.83
C ASP A 133 -0.32 -4.92 12.61
N MET A 134 0.79 -4.23 12.38
CA MET A 134 0.94 -2.85 12.78
C MET A 134 0.44 -1.98 11.63
N VAL A 135 -0.74 -1.38 11.79
CA VAL A 135 -1.36 -0.48 10.82
C VAL A 135 -1.34 0.92 11.42
N GLY A 136 -0.48 1.78 10.89
CA GLY A 136 -0.37 3.16 11.33
C GLY A 136 -0.13 4.13 10.18
N ASP A 137 0.40 5.30 10.53
CA ASP A 137 0.62 6.42 9.62
C ASP A 137 2.00 7.05 9.86
N ASP A 138 2.40 7.94 8.96
CA ASP A 138 3.61 8.75 9.09
C ASP A 138 3.48 9.97 10.02
N LEU A 139 2.28 10.18 10.56
CA LEU A 139 1.99 11.16 11.60
C LEU A 139 1.63 10.46 12.93
N PRO A 140 2.06 11.00 14.09
CA PRO A 140 1.78 10.38 15.39
C PRO A 140 0.35 10.63 15.91
N VAL A 141 -0.45 11.40 15.17
CA VAL A 141 -1.82 11.84 15.54
C VAL A 141 -2.70 11.83 14.30
N PHE A 142 -4.02 11.85 14.50
CA PHE A 142 -5.00 11.77 13.42
C PHE A 142 -6.02 12.91 13.48
N PHE A 143 -6.83 13.07 12.44
CA PHE A 143 -7.79 14.19 12.30
C PHE A 143 -9.02 14.10 13.21
N ILE A 144 -9.31 12.91 13.73
CA ILE A 144 -10.50 12.66 14.55
C ILE A 144 -10.14 11.78 15.74
N ARG A 145 -10.92 11.90 16.81
CA ARG A 145 -10.85 11.03 17.99
C ARG A 145 -12.09 10.15 18.20
N ASP A 146 -13.10 10.34 17.35
CA ASP A 146 -14.37 9.61 17.39
C ASP A 146 -14.55 8.82 16.08
N PRO A 147 -14.61 7.47 16.12
CA PRO A 147 -14.56 6.65 14.91
C PRO A 147 -15.77 6.85 13.99
N VAL A 148 -16.92 7.25 14.52
CA VAL A 148 -18.13 7.55 13.73
C VAL A 148 -17.89 8.68 12.71
N LYS A 149 -16.90 9.57 12.95
CA LYS A 149 -16.55 10.66 12.05
C LYS A 149 -15.72 10.21 10.83
N PHE A 150 -15.15 9.00 10.85
CA PHE A 150 -14.20 8.54 9.83
C PHE A 150 -14.76 8.55 8.40
N PRO A 151 -15.99 8.09 8.12
CA PRO A 151 -16.54 8.18 6.77
C PRO A 151 -16.74 9.63 6.29
N PHE A 152 -17.09 10.54 7.19
CA PHE A 152 -17.31 11.95 6.87
C PHE A 152 -16.00 12.68 6.56
N LEU A 153 -14.95 12.42 7.35
CA LEU A 153 -13.58 12.89 7.10
C LEU A 153 -13.09 12.43 5.71
N ASN A 154 -13.20 11.14 5.39
CA ASN A 154 -12.67 10.64 4.12
C ASN A 154 -13.47 11.17 2.92
N ARG A 155 -14.80 11.30 3.04
CA ARG A 155 -15.63 11.93 2.00
C ARG A 155 -15.23 13.38 1.77
N SER A 156 -14.84 14.14 2.80
CA SER A 156 -14.42 15.53 2.63
C SER A 156 -13.06 15.70 1.95
N HIS A 157 -12.24 14.63 1.90
CA HIS A 157 -10.94 14.62 1.21
C HIS A 157 -11.03 14.02 -0.21
N GLN A 158 -12.19 13.48 -0.59
CA GLN A 158 -12.42 12.82 -1.88
C GLN A 158 -13.24 13.70 -2.83
N ALA A 159 -13.59 13.15 -3.98
CA ALA A 159 -14.32 13.85 -5.02
C ALA A 159 -15.75 14.23 -4.58
N HIS A 160 -16.18 15.44 -4.93
CA HIS A 160 -17.53 15.92 -4.70
C HIS A 160 -18.55 15.02 -5.44
N PRO A 161 -19.67 14.62 -4.79
CA PRO A 161 -20.55 13.58 -5.30
C PRO A 161 -21.27 13.92 -6.62
N GLN A 162 -21.46 15.20 -6.92
CA GLN A 162 -22.12 15.64 -8.17
C GLN A 162 -21.13 15.87 -9.31
N THR A 163 -19.94 16.39 -9.01
CA THR A 163 -19.00 16.92 -10.01
C THR A 163 -17.80 15.99 -10.21
N HIS A 164 -17.59 15.05 -9.28
CA HIS A 164 -16.49 14.10 -9.27
C HIS A 164 -15.09 14.74 -9.32
N VAL A 165 -14.96 15.97 -8.79
CA VAL A 165 -13.68 16.68 -8.65
C VAL A 165 -13.42 17.03 -7.18
N PRO A 166 -12.15 17.26 -6.76
CA PRO A 166 -11.85 17.75 -5.42
C PRO A 166 -12.57 19.06 -5.11
N ASP A 167 -13.06 19.22 -3.89
CA ASP A 167 -13.74 20.44 -3.43
C ASP A 167 -13.13 20.93 -2.11
N SER A 168 -12.48 22.10 -2.15
CA SER A 168 -11.89 22.73 -0.98
C SER A 168 -12.93 23.13 0.07
N THR A 169 -14.17 23.39 -0.34
CA THR A 169 -15.27 23.74 0.56
C THR A 169 -15.60 22.54 1.44
N MET A 170 -15.76 21.35 0.85
CA MET A 170 -15.98 20.12 1.61
C MET A 170 -14.85 19.85 2.61
N PHE A 171 -13.60 19.96 2.14
CA PHE A 171 -12.41 19.74 2.96
C PHE A 171 -12.40 20.67 4.19
N TRP A 172 -12.54 21.98 3.96
CA TRP A 172 -12.46 22.96 5.04
C TRP A 172 -13.72 23.02 5.91
N ASP A 173 -14.91 22.78 5.36
CA ASP A 173 -16.15 22.71 6.14
C ASP A 173 -16.08 21.61 7.21
N PHE A 174 -15.58 20.42 6.85
CA PHE A 174 -15.38 19.35 7.83
C PHE A 174 -14.44 19.79 8.95
N HIS A 175 -13.26 20.33 8.62
CA HIS A 175 -12.23 20.66 9.60
C HIS A 175 -12.59 21.89 10.46
N ASN A 176 -13.30 22.86 9.90
CA ASN A 176 -13.82 24.01 10.65
C ASN A 176 -14.82 23.60 11.73
N ASN A 177 -15.61 22.55 11.47
CA ASN A 177 -16.61 22.01 12.39
C ASN A 177 -16.09 20.84 13.26
N ASN A 178 -14.85 20.39 13.06
CA ASN A 178 -14.23 19.27 13.80
C ASN A 178 -12.78 19.63 14.18
N GLN A 179 -12.64 20.58 15.12
CA GLN A 179 -11.37 21.21 15.45
C GLN A 179 -10.37 20.29 16.16
N GLU A 180 -10.77 19.10 16.62
CA GLU A 180 -9.84 18.13 17.23
C GLU A 180 -8.71 17.71 16.28
N GLY A 181 -8.92 17.85 14.96
CA GLY A 181 -7.94 17.51 13.93
C GLY A 181 -6.87 18.57 13.67
N MET A 182 -6.91 19.71 14.36
CA MET A 182 -5.99 20.84 14.10
C MET A 182 -4.51 20.43 14.21
N HIS A 183 -4.16 19.56 15.18
CA HIS A 183 -2.78 19.08 15.32
C HIS A 183 -2.32 18.25 14.11
N ALA A 184 -3.17 17.37 13.57
CA ALA A 184 -2.87 16.61 12.36
C ALA A 184 -2.80 17.53 11.13
N LEU A 185 -3.69 18.52 11.02
CA LEU A 185 -3.67 19.53 9.95
C LEU A 185 -2.37 20.33 9.91
N MET A 186 -1.89 20.78 11.08
CA MET A 186 -0.62 21.50 11.16
C MET A 186 0.56 20.66 10.64
N GLN A 187 0.56 19.34 10.89
CA GLN A 187 1.58 18.44 10.37
C GLN A 187 1.40 18.16 8.87
N LEU A 188 0.16 17.93 8.42
CA LEU A 188 -0.18 17.72 7.01
C LEU A 188 0.23 18.92 6.13
N PHE A 189 -0.05 20.14 6.57
CA PHE A 189 0.31 21.36 5.83
C PHE A 189 1.75 21.84 6.08
N GLY A 190 2.44 21.24 7.05
CA GLY A 190 3.89 21.37 7.20
C GLY A 190 4.67 20.60 6.14
N ASN A 191 6.00 20.55 6.29
CA ASN A 191 6.88 19.86 5.33
C ASN A 191 6.63 18.34 5.30
N ARG A 192 6.17 17.75 6.42
CA ARG A 192 5.95 16.29 6.52
C ARG A 192 4.87 15.76 5.59
N GLY A 193 3.89 16.58 5.19
CA GLY A 193 2.82 16.12 4.30
C GLY A 193 3.26 15.79 2.88
N VAL A 194 4.52 16.09 2.51
CA VAL A 194 5.08 15.77 1.19
C VAL A 194 6.49 15.17 1.37
N PRO A 195 6.60 13.88 1.68
CA PRO A 195 7.90 13.23 1.83
C PRO A 195 8.65 13.15 0.50
N GLU A 196 9.97 13.27 0.56
CA GLU A 196 10.82 13.11 -0.62
C GLU A 196 10.82 11.65 -1.08
N SER A 197 10.93 10.71 -0.15
CA SER A 197 10.87 9.28 -0.42
C SER A 197 10.13 8.56 0.71
N LEU A 198 9.49 7.43 0.41
CA LEU A 198 8.89 6.54 1.41
C LEU A 198 9.96 5.81 2.26
N ARG A 199 11.23 5.84 1.84
CA ARG A 199 12.37 5.30 2.60
C ARG A 199 12.73 6.17 3.81
N ASN A 200 12.31 7.43 3.79
CA ASN A 200 12.73 8.47 4.73
C ASN A 200 11.54 9.08 5.47
N ILE A 201 10.60 8.23 5.90
CA ILE A 201 9.48 8.65 6.75
C ILE A 201 9.40 7.82 8.02
N THR A 202 9.00 8.48 9.11
CA THR A 202 8.78 7.83 10.40
C THR A 202 7.41 7.16 10.42
N GLY A 203 7.34 5.89 10.76
CA GLY A 203 6.08 5.20 11.03
C GLY A 203 5.64 5.32 12.47
N TYR A 204 4.37 5.55 12.72
CA TYR A 204 3.78 5.61 14.06
C TYR A 204 2.59 4.67 14.18
N GLY A 205 2.48 3.99 15.32
CA GLY A 205 1.27 3.24 15.70
C GLY A 205 0.00 4.08 15.83
N VAL A 206 0.16 5.41 15.88
CA VAL A 206 -0.86 6.44 16.15
C VAL A 206 -1.56 6.26 17.49
N HIS A 207 -2.25 5.14 17.68
CA HIS A 207 -2.98 4.79 18.89
C HIS A 207 -2.08 4.35 20.04
N THR A 208 -2.65 4.37 21.25
CA THR A 208 -2.04 3.75 22.42
C THR A 208 -2.47 2.30 22.47
N PHE A 209 -1.51 1.37 22.55
CA PHE A 209 -1.76 -0.06 22.66
C PHE A 209 -1.51 -0.53 24.09
N LYS A 210 -2.00 -1.72 24.43
CA LYS A 210 -1.64 -2.42 25.66
C LYS A 210 -0.74 -3.59 25.32
N PHE A 211 0.46 -3.60 25.88
CA PHE A 211 1.31 -4.79 25.91
C PHE A 211 1.10 -5.48 27.25
N GLY A 212 0.76 -6.76 27.18
CA GLY A 212 0.30 -7.53 28.33
C GLY A 212 1.19 -8.71 28.65
N LYS A 213 1.15 -9.11 29.92
CA LYS A 213 1.76 -10.34 30.43
C LYS A 213 0.65 -11.21 31.03
N PRO A 214 0.12 -12.18 30.28
CA PRO A 214 -0.99 -13.03 30.73
C PRO A 214 -0.69 -13.78 32.02
N GLU A 215 0.58 -14.12 32.27
CA GLU A 215 1.03 -14.90 33.42
C GLU A 215 0.74 -14.19 34.75
N ASP A 216 0.95 -12.86 34.79
CA ASP A 216 0.78 -12.03 35.99
C ASP A 216 -0.38 -11.01 35.87
N ARG A 217 -1.11 -11.04 34.75
CA ARG A 217 -2.22 -10.14 34.39
C ARG A 217 -1.85 -8.65 34.36
N SER A 218 -0.57 -8.32 34.30
CA SER A 218 -0.12 -6.93 34.17
C SER A 218 -0.13 -6.46 32.71
N PHE A 219 -0.17 -5.14 32.51
CA PHE A 219 0.01 -4.52 31.20
C PHE A 219 0.66 -3.14 31.31
N LYS A 220 1.25 -2.69 30.20
CA LYS A 220 1.75 -1.32 30.02
C LYS A 220 1.08 -0.69 28.79
N TYR A 221 0.78 0.60 28.87
CA TYR A 221 0.40 1.38 27.71
C TYR A 221 1.64 1.74 26.89
N VAL A 222 1.58 1.53 25.58
CA VAL A 222 2.71 1.73 24.68
C VAL A 222 2.32 2.56 23.45
N LYS A 223 3.30 3.29 22.92
CA LYS A 223 3.29 3.88 21.59
C LYS A 223 4.40 3.22 20.78
N ILE A 224 4.14 2.93 19.51
CA ILE A 224 5.07 2.25 18.61
C ILE A 224 5.57 3.27 17.59
N HIS A 225 6.89 3.33 17.40
CA HIS A 225 7.58 4.31 16.56
C HIS A 225 8.64 3.56 15.74
N PHE A 226 8.62 3.71 14.42
CA PHE A 226 9.63 3.22 13.50
C PHE A 226 10.33 4.43 12.89
N LYS A 227 11.60 4.65 13.21
CA LYS A 227 12.32 5.84 12.72
C LYS A 227 13.26 5.42 11.61
N PRO A 228 13.26 6.08 10.44
CA PRO A 228 14.23 5.78 9.39
C PRO A 228 15.63 6.20 9.84
N ASP A 229 16.64 5.39 9.54
CA ASP A 229 18.05 5.69 9.89
C ASP A 229 18.53 7.00 9.25
N ALA A 230 18.09 7.25 8.01
CA ALA A 230 18.39 8.47 7.26
C ALA A 230 17.54 9.69 7.69
N GLY A 231 16.66 9.54 8.69
CA GLY A 231 15.79 10.62 9.17
C GLY A 231 14.63 10.95 8.22
N ASN A 232 13.84 11.96 8.61
CA ASN A 232 12.71 12.42 7.81
C ASN A 232 13.17 13.43 6.75
N VAL A 233 13.00 13.10 5.47
CA VAL A 233 13.38 13.98 4.37
C VAL A 233 12.14 14.34 3.54
N THR A 234 11.99 15.63 3.24
CA THR A 234 10.75 16.20 2.68
C THR A 234 11.03 16.95 1.39
N MET A 235 10.07 16.91 0.48
CA MET A 235 10.15 17.57 -0.82
C MET A 235 9.60 19.00 -0.78
N LYS A 236 10.16 19.90 -1.59
CA LYS A 236 9.55 21.22 -1.80
C LYS A 236 8.25 21.08 -2.60
N SER A 237 7.24 21.89 -2.26
CA SER A 237 5.93 21.85 -2.94
C SER A 237 6.00 22.01 -4.46
N ALA A 238 6.95 22.81 -4.98
CA ALA A 238 7.12 23.01 -6.42
C ALA A 238 7.64 21.75 -7.13
N ASP A 239 8.61 21.06 -6.52
CA ASP A 239 9.14 19.80 -7.04
C ASP A 239 8.08 18.69 -6.98
N ALA A 240 7.30 18.66 -5.90
CA ALA A 240 6.20 17.72 -5.73
C ALA A 240 5.11 17.89 -6.78
N ALA A 241 4.73 19.14 -7.08
CA ALA A 241 3.75 19.45 -8.12
C ALA A 241 4.27 19.07 -9.53
N ARG A 242 5.55 19.32 -9.81
CA ARG A 242 6.19 18.92 -11.07
C ARG A 242 6.20 17.39 -11.22
N LEU A 243 6.73 16.68 -10.23
CA LEU A 243 6.80 15.21 -10.23
C LEU A 243 5.40 14.58 -10.28
N ALA A 244 4.38 15.23 -9.73
CA ALA A 244 3.03 14.72 -9.82
C ALA A 244 2.47 14.65 -11.25
N GLY A 245 2.98 15.49 -12.15
CA GLY A 245 2.68 15.43 -13.58
C GLY A 245 3.66 14.59 -14.40
N GLU A 246 4.96 14.68 -14.09
CA GLU A 246 6.02 14.01 -14.86
C GLU A 246 6.21 12.53 -14.49
N GLU A 247 6.05 12.19 -13.21
CA GLU A 247 6.34 10.86 -12.66
C GLU A 247 5.37 10.51 -11.51
N PRO A 248 4.09 10.20 -11.80
CA PRO A 248 3.07 9.93 -10.78
C PRO A 248 3.32 8.66 -9.95
N ASP A 249 4.26 7.80 -10.36
CA ASP A 249 4.73 6.60 -9.65
C ASP A 249 6.11 6.79 -8.99
N TYR A 250 6.53 8.04 -8.74
CA TYR A 250 7.85 8.40 -8.24
C TYR A 250 8.27 7.61 -6.99
N HIS A 251 7.41 7.51 -5.97
CA HIS A 251 7.75 6.81 -4.73
C HIS A 251 7.79 5.30 -4.92
N VAL A 252 6.90 4.74 -5.74
CA VAL A 252 6.91 3.31 -6.08
C VAL A 252 8.23 2.94 -6.78
N LYS A 253 8.64 3.75 -7.75
CA LYS A 253 9.87 3.54 -8.51
C LYS A 253 11.13 3.74 -7.68
N ASP A 254 11.20 4.79 -6.86
CA ASP A 254 12.32 5.02 -5.94
C ASP A 254 12.51 3.81 -5.00
N MET A 255 11.44 3.33 -4.38
CA MET A 255 11.54 2.18 -3.46
C MET A 255 11.96 0.89 -4.17
N PHE A 256 11.40 0.63 -5.37
CA PHE A 256 11.79 -0.52 -6.16
C PHE A 256 13.28 -0.48 -6.53
N ASN A 257 13.73 0.64 -7.10
CA ASN A 257 15.11 0.81 -7.56
C ASN A 257 16.11 0.74 -6.41
N ALA A 258 15.79 1.33 -5.25
CA ALA A 258 16.66 1.26 -4.08
C ALA A 258 16.87 -0.19 -3.63
N ILE A 259 15.80 -0.99 -3.56
CA ILE A 259 15.86 -2.41 -3.18
C ILE A 259 16.64 -3.22 -4.22
N GLU A 260 16.40 -3.00 -5.52
CA GLU A 260 17.10 -3.70 -6.61
C GLU A 260 18.61 -3.43 -6.57
N ASN A 261 18.99 -2.19 -6.25
CA ASN A 261 20.40 -1.78 -6.12
C ASN A 261 21.05 -2.18 -4.77
N GLY A 262 20.33 -2.85 -3.86
CA GLY A 262 20.83 -3.21 -2.53
C GLY A 262 20.90 -2.06 -1.52
N ASP A 263 20.32 -0.89 -1.82
CA ASP A 263 20.19 0.27 -0.93
C ASP A 263 18.91 0.12 -0.08
N PHE A 264 18.94 -0.86 0.84
CA PHE A 264 17.77 -1.22 1.63
C PHE A 264 17.41 -0.13 2.65
N PRO A 265 16.15 0.36 2.69
CA PRO A 265 15.72 1.28 3.74
C PRO A 265 15.64 0.57 5.10
N THR A 266 16.28 1.14 6.11
CA THR A 266 16.34 0.59 7.48
C THR A 266 16.01 1.63 8.54
N GLY A 267 15.76 1.16 9.76
CA GLY A 267 15.50 1.98 10.93
C GLY A 267 15.40 1.15 12.21
N PRO A 268 15.65 1.74 13.40
CA PRO A 268 15.43 1.11 14.70
C PRO A 268 13.94 0.98 15.08
#